data_AF-A0A259K873-F1
#
_entry.id   AF-A0A259K873-F1
#
_cell.length_a   1.000
_cell.length_b   1.000
_cell.length_c   1.000
_cell.angle_alpha   90.00
_cell.angle_beta   90.00
_cell.angle_gamma   90.00
#
_symmetry.space_group_name_H-M   'P 1'
#
loop_
_entity.id
_entity.type
_entity.pdbx_description
1 polymer ?
#
loop_
_entity_poly.entity_id
_entity_poly.type
_entity_poly.pdbx_seq_one_letter_code
_entity_poly.pdbx_strand_id
1 'polypeptide(L)'
;MPEALADARDAIDAIDDQIVDLLVQRLAVVKNVVIVKEREGIPALLPDRVEEVVERVGLRAAAAGLPPDLTERVWRDLIEWTIAYEDKHLGAPNSGE
;
A
#
# COMPACT_ATOMS: atom_id res chain seq x y z
N MET A 1 2.17 23.00 -26.50
CA MET A 1 2.40 21.54 -26.67
C MET A 1 1.35 21.00 -27.63
N PRO A 2 1.56 19.86 -28.31
CA PRO A 2 0.50 19.21 -29.09
C PRO A 2 -0.71 18.93 -28.19
N GLU A 3 -1.92 19.20 -28.67
CA GLU A 3 -3.19 19.04 -27.94
C GLU A 3 -3.37 17.60 -27.41
N ALA A 4 -3.07 16.60 -28.24
CA ALA A 4 -3.10 15.19 -27.84
C ALA A 4 -2.19 14.83 -26.66
N LEU A 5 -1.10 15.58 -26.42
CA LEU A 5 -0.24 15.37 -25.26
C LEU A 5 -0.81 16.02 -24.00
N ALA A 6 -1.59 17.10 -24.14
CA ALA A 6 -2.31 17.70 -23.01
C ALA A 6 -3.42 16.76 -22.54
N ASP A 7 -4.26 16.27 -23.46
CA ASP A 7 -5.36 15.34 -23.14
C ASP A 7 -4.85 14.05 -22.46
N ALA A 8 -3.73 13.51 -22.93
CA ALA A 8 -3.12 12.33 -22.33
C ALA A 8 -2.62 12.59 -20.90
N ARG A 9 -2.17 13.81 -20.60
CA ARG A 9 -1.72 14.17 -19.24
C ARG A 9 -2.90 14.36 -18.31
N ASP A 10 -3.96 15.03 -18.75
CA ASP A 10 -5.17 15.20 -17.95
C ASP A 10 -5.79 13.83 -17.59
N ALA A 11 -5.74 12.87 -18.52
CA ALA A 11 -6.16 11.49 -18.26
C ALA A 11 -5.26 10.77 -17.24
N ILE A 12 -3.94 11.00 -17.27
CA ILE A 12 -3.01 10.45 -16.26
C ILE A 12 -3.28 11.08 -14.90
N ASP A 13 -3.41 12.40 -14.82
CA ASP A 13 -3.68 13.12 -13.57
C ASP A 13 -4.96 12.59 -12.90
N ALA A 14 -6.02 12.37 -13.69
CA ALA A 14 -7.27 11.79 -13.18
C ALA A 14 -7.13 10.32 -12.69
N ILE A 15 -6.19 9.55 -13.25
CA ILE A 15 -5.86 8.20 -12.77
C ILE A 15 -5.04 8.29 -11.48
N ASP A 16 -4.08 9.20 -11.41
CA ASP A 16 -3.24 9.42 -10.24
C ASP A 16 -4.07 9.85 -9.02
N ASP A 17 -5.06 10.73 -9.21
CA ASP A 17 -6.02 11.09 -8.17
C ASP A 17 -6.77 9.85 -7.63
N GLN A 18 -7.21 8.96 -8.50
CA GLN A 18 -7.87 7.71 -8.10
C GLN A 18 -6.92 6.77 -7.35
N ILE A 19 -5.64 6.72 -7.74
CA ILE A 19 -4.63 5.95 -7.02
C ILE A 19 -4.46 6.51 -5.60
N VAL A 20 -4.40 7.84 -5.44
CA VAL A 20 -4.32 8.48 -4.13
C VAL A 20 -5.53 8.14 -3.27
N ASP A 21 -6.74 8.21 -3.82
CA ASP A 21 -7.97 7.84 -3.10
C ASP A 21 -7.97 6.38 -2.62
N LEU A 22 -7.47 5.46 -3.46
CA LEU A 22 -7.33 4.05 -3.10
C LEU A 22 -6.25 3.83 -2.02
N LEU A 23 -5.16 4.60 -2.06
CA LEU A 23 -4.12 4.54 -1.04
C LEU A 23 -4.62 5.07 0.31
N VAL A 24 -5.45 6.14 0.32
CA VAL A 24 -6.11 6.64 1.53
C VAL A 24 -7.00 5.56 2.14
N GLN A 25 -7.82 4.89 1.32
CA GLN A 25 -8.66 3.77 1.78
C GLN A 25 -7.82 2.62 2.33
N ARG A 26 -6.74 2.24 1.64
CA ARG A 26 -5.82 1.19 2.10
C ARG A 26 -5.20 1.56 3.45
N LEU A 27 -4.76 2.81 3.64
CA LEU A 27 -4.16 3.27 4.89
C LEU A 27 -5.16 3.26 6.05
N ALA A 28 -6.43 3.58 5.80
CA ALA A 28 -7.47 3.47 6.82
C ALA A 28 -7.61 2.02 7.34
N VAL A 29 -7.53 1.04 6.45
CA VAL A 29 -7.54 -0.39 6.83
C VAL A 29 -6.27 -0.75 7.62
N VAL A 30 -5.10 -0.30 7.18
CA VAL A 30 -3.83 -0.51 7.90
C VAL A 30 -3.90 0.02 9.33
N LYS A 31 -4.45 1.22 9.55
CA LYS A 31 -4.61 1.78 10.89
C LYS A 31 -5.45 0.88 11.81
N ASN A 32 -6.52 0.27 11.28
CA ASN A 32 -7.31 -0.70 12.05
C ASN A 32 -6.51 -1.97 12.35
N VAL A 33 -5.69 -2.44 11.41
CA VAL A 33 -4.80 -3.59 11.62
C VAL A 33 -3.77 -3.31 12.73
N VAL A 34 -3.20 -2.10 12.78
CA VAL A 34 -2.29 -1.69 13.87
C VAL A 34 -2.95 -1.81 15.23
N ILE A 35 -4.17 -1.29 15.40
CA ILE A 35 -4.92 -1.37 16.67
C ILE A 35 -5.13 -2.83 17.09
N VAL A 36 -5.45 -3.71 16.14
CA VAL A 36 -5.60 -5.16 16.42
C VAL A 36 -4.26 -5.77 16.80
N LYS A 37 -3.19 -5.49 16.05
CA LYS A 37 -1.85 -6.03 16.33
C LYS A 37 -1.33 -5.61 17.70
N GLU A 38 -1.53 -4.34 18.08
CA GLU A 38 -1.17 -3.82 19.40
C GLU A 38 -1.89 -4.58 20.52
N ARG A 39 -3.22 -4.73 20.39
CA ARG A 39 -4.05 -5.43 21.37
C ARG A 39 -3.66 -6.90 21.55
N GLU A 40 -3.32 -7.57 20.45
CA GLU A 40 -2.99 -9.01 20.43
C GLU A 40 -1.49 -9.29 20.59
N GLY A 41 -0.63 -8.26 20.70
CA GLY A 41 0.82 -8.42 20.80
C GLY A 41 1.49 -8.99 19.54
N ILE A 42 0.92 -8.74 18.36
CA ILE A 42 1.42 -9.22 17.07
C ILE A 42 2.43 -8.21 16.50
N PRO A 43 3.59 -8.66 15.99
CA PRO A 43 4.58 -7.76 15.40
C PRO A 43 4.11 -7.10 14.10
N ALA A 44 4.67 -5.92 13.78
CA ALA A 44 4.42 -5.21 12.53
C ALA A 44 4.76 -6.08 11.32
N LEU A 45 5.96 -6.65 11.31
CA LEU A 45 6.48 -7.47 10.23
C LEU A 45 6.07 -8.94 10.42
N LEU A 46 5.36 -9.45 9.42
CA LEU A 46 5.09 -10.89 9.24
C LEU A 46 5.59 -11.26 7.83
N PRO A 47 6.82 -11.81 7.69
CA PRO A 47 7.45 -12.03 6.38
C PRO A 47 6.59 -12.86 5.43
N ASP A 48 5.99 -13.94 5.92
CA ASP A 48 5.10 -14.81 5.13
C ASP A 48 3.91 -14.02 4.55
N ARG A 49 3.37 -13.07 5.33
CA ARG A 49 2.27 -12.22 4.87
C ARG A 49 2.68 -11.26 3.77
N VAL A 50 3.92 -10.78 3.78
CA VAL A 50 4.45 -9.90 2.73
C VAL A 50 4.48 -10.66 1.41
N GLU A 51 5.05 -11.87 1.40
CA GLU A 51 5.17 -12.69 0.20
C GLU A 51 3.78 -13.14 -0.32
N GLU A 52 2.85 -13.54 0.56
CA GLU A 52 1.46 -13.84 0.16
C GLU A 52 0.79 -12.67 -0.57
N VAL A 53 0.99 -11.44 -0.08
CA VAL A 53 0.39 -10.24 -0.68
C VAL A 53 1.02 -9.97 -2.04
N VAL A 54 2.35 -10.05 -2.14
CA VAL A 54 3.10 -9.81 -3.39
C VAL A 54 2.78 -10.86 -4.45
N GLU A 55 2.68 -12.14 -4.09
CA GLU A 55 2.30 -13.20 -5.02
C GLU A 55 0.87 -12.99 -5.54
N ARG A 56 -0.09 -12.76 -4.63
CA ARG A 56 -1.49 -12.56 -5.00
C ARG A 56 -1.68 -11.38 -5.96
N VAL A 57 -1.02 -10.26 -5.69
CA VAL A 57 -1.16 -9.05 -6.54
C VAL A 57 -0.39 -9.22 -7.84
N GLY A 58 0.75 -9.91 -7.83
CA GLY A 58 1.50 -10.28 -9.02
C GLY A 58 0.69 -11.12 -9.99
N LEU A 59 0.00 -12.16 -9.49
CA LEU A 59 -0.90 -12.99 -10.32
C LEU A 59 -2.05 -12.17 -10.92
N ARG A 60 -2.67 -11.29 -10.13
CA ARG A 60 -3.75 -10.42 -10.61
C ARG A 60 -3.24 -9.42 -11.67
N ALA A 61 -2.08 -8.81 -11.44
CA ALA A 61 -1.46 -7.85 -12.34
C ALA A 61 -1.09 -8.49 -13.68
N ALA A 62 -0.45 -9.66 -13.64
CA ALA A 62 -0.11 -10.42 -14.84
C ALA A 62 -1.36 -10.76 -15.68
N ALA A 63 -2.45 -11.18 -15.03
CA ALA A 63 -3.72 -11.46 -15.70
C ALA A 63 -4.36 -10.20 -16.33
N ALA A 64 -4.07 -9.01 -15.80
CA ALA A 64 -4.56 -7.73 -16.31
C ALA A 64 -3.61 -7.07 -17.33
N GLY A 65 -2.46 -7.70 -17.66
CA GLY A 65 -1.47 -7.16 -18.57
C GLY A 65 -0.55 -6.09 -17.98
N LEU A 66 -0.55 -5.91 -16.65
CA LEU A 66 0.38 -5.02 -15.97
C LEU A 66 1.75 -5.73 -15.83
N PRO A 67 2.88 -5.07 -16.15
CA PRO A 67 4.20 -5.67 -16.01
C PRO A 67 4.46 -6.20 -14.59
N PRO A 68 4.87 -7.47 -14.43
CA PRO A 68 5.09 -8.07 -13.12
C PRO A 68 6.14 -7.33 -12.28
N ASP A 69 7.19 -6.81 -12.93
CA ASP A 69 8.28 -6.08 -12.27
C ASP A 69 7.81 -4.73 -11.70
N LEU A 70 6.93 -4.01 -12.40
CA LEU A 70 6.31 -2.79 -11.89
C LEU A 70 5.44 -3.10 -10.67
N THR A 71 4.63 -4.15 -10.75
CA THR A 71 3.74 -4.58 -9.66
C THR A 71 4.54 -4.94 -8.43
N GLU A 72 5.58 -5.75 -8.58
CA GLU A 72 6.41 -6.16 -7.45
C GLU A 72 7.07 -4.96 -6.76
N ARG A 73 7.66 -4.03 -7.53
CA ARG A 73 8.28 -2.81 -6.97
C ARG A 73 7.29 -1.98 -6.18
N VAL A 74 6.17 -1.62 -6.79
CA VAL A 74 5.15 -0.76 -6.15
C VAL A 74 4.62 -1.41 -4.87
N TRP A 75 4.35 -2.71 -4.88
CA TRP A 75 3.82 -3.38 -3.68
C TRP A 75 4.85 -3.57 -2.58
N ARG A 76 6.11 -3.87 -2.93
CA ARG A 76 7.17 -3.97 -1.93
C ARG A 76 7.42 -2.62 -1.26
N ASP A 77 7.49 -1.53 -2.02
CA ASP A 77 7.66 -0.18 -1.47
C ASP A 77 6.47 0.22 -0.56
N LEU A 78 5.24 -0.07 -0.99
CA LEU A 78 4.05 0.20 -0.18
C LEU A 78 4.03 -0.61 1.13
N ILE A 79 4.48 -1.87 1.10
CA ILE A 79 4.54 -2.72 2.27
C ILE A 79 5.65 -2.27 3.22
N GLU A 80 6.84 -1.97 2.71
CA GLU A 80 7.96 -1.45 3.50
C GLU A 80 7.58 -0.15 4.22
N TRP A 81 6.96 0.80 3.49
CA TRP A 81 6.46 2.03 4.10
C TRP A 81 5.41 1.74 5.16
N THR A 82 4.50 0.78 4.90
CA THR A 82 3.47 0.39 5.87
C THR A 82 4.10 -0.16 7.15
N ILE A 83 5.07 -1.09 7.05
CA ILE A 83 5.77 -1.65 8.21
C ILE A 83 6.44 -0.54 9.03
N ALA A 84 7.15 0.38 8.38
CA ALA A 84 7.78 1.51 9.06
C ALA A 84 6.74 2.46 9.71
N TYR A 85 5.56 2.59 9.13
CA TYR A 85 4.44 3.31 9.74
C TYR A 85 3.92 2.55 10.97
N GLU A 86 3.70 1.23 10.88
CA GLU A 86 3.24 0.41 12.00
C GLU A 86 4.22 0.44 13.18
N ASP A 87 5.52 0.26 12.94
CA ASP A 87 6.57 0.27 13.97
C ASP A 87 6.58 1.58 14.78
N LYS A 88 6.35 2.72 14.11
CA LYS A 88 6.26 4.03 14.79
C LYS A 88 5.03 4.15 15.70
N HIS A 89 3.97 3.42 15.42
CA HIS A 89 2.69 3.53 16.14
C HIS A 89 2.49 2.40 17.16
N LEU A 90 3.04 1.20 16.93
CA LEU A 90 3.02 0.07 17.88
C LEU A 90 3.94 0.31 19.11
N GLY A 91 4.91 1.22 19.00
CA GLY A 91 5.85 1.56 20.07
C GLY A 91 5.54 2.84 20.84
N ALA A 92 4.44 3.56 20.53
CA ALA A 92 4.04 4.71 21.32
C ALA A 92 3.38 4.21 22.61
N PRO A 93 3.96 4.44 23.80
CA PRO A 93 3.32 4.00 25.04
C PRO A 93 1.96 4.68 25.15
N ASN A 94 0.91 3.87 25.34
CA ASN A 94 -0.37 4.34 25.85
C ASN A 94 -0.11 5.08 27.16
N SER A 95 0.07 6.40 27.04
CA SER A 95 0.11 7.33 28.15
C SER A 95 -1.35 7.64 28.46
N GLY A 96 -1.99 6.71 29.15
CA GLY A 96 -3.39 6.81 29.55
C GLY A 96 -3.54 6.17 30.93
N GLU A 97 -3.36 7.01 31.94
CA GLU A 97 -3.78 6.80 33.33
C GLU A 97 -5.30 6.59 33.45
#